data_AF-A0A937VDM7-F1
#
_entry.id   AF-A0A937VDM7-F1
#
_cell.length_a   1.000
_cell.length_b   1.000
_cell.length_c   1.000
_cell.angle_alpha   90.00
_cell.angle_beta   90.00
_cell.angle_gamma   90.00
#
_symmetry.space_group_name_H-M   'P 1'
#
loop_
_entity.id
_entity.type
_entity.pdbx_description
1 polymer ?
#
loop_
_entity_poly.entity_id
_entity_poly.type
_entity_poly.pdbx_seq_one_letter_code
_entity_poly.pdbx_strand_id
1 'polypeptide(L)'
;MSKPRSSDPSGEMKALTRRRIRLVWEMALLGGHLEDDDARLVQAMREHPEYADLWGRLDELSDEQIERDGTNPILHVHIHQLIENQIAGGEPKEVGQTVEELMRRGLSRHEAVHRVGAVVSGEIWRILKDKRPFDGQGVARQLRRLVEKMGTPRRYAKRR
;
A
#
# COMPACT_ATOMS: atom_id res chain seq x y z
N MET A 1 -11.55 45.48 3.12
CA MET A 1 -11.98 44.16 3.62
C MET A 1 -11.29 43.10 2.78
N SER A 2 -10.23 42.47 3.30
CA SER A 2 -9.50 41.42 2.60
C SER A 2 -10.35 40.14 2.57
N LYS A 3 -10.60 39.59 1.37
CA LYS A 3 -11.26 38.28 1.24
C LYS A 3 -10.46 37.23 2.02
N PRO A 4 -11.12 36.29 2.73
CA PRO A 4 -10.41 35.19 3.36
C PRO A 4 -9.71 34.36 2.27
N ARG A 5 -8.45 33.99 2.51
CA ARG A 5 -7.74 33.01 1.66
C ARG A 5 -8.58 31.74 1.68
N SER A 6 -9.05 31.27 0.53
CA SER A 6 -9.59 29.91 0.45
C SER A 6 -8.44 28.96 0.77
N SER A 7 -8.55 28.21 1.86
CA SER A 7 -7.62 27.11 2.10
C SER A 7 -7.77 26.09 0.98
N ASP A 8 -6.65 25.59 0.45
CA ASP A 8 -6.63 24.47 -0.48
C ASP A 8 -6.91 23.19 0.31
N PRO A 9 -8.11 22.56 0.17
CA PRO A 9 -8.47 21.40 0.98
C PRO A 9 -7.58 20.18 0.68
N SER A 10 -7.00 20.11 -0.53
CA SER A 10 -6.08 19.04 -0.94
C SER A 10 -4.74 19.18 -0.22
N GLY A 11 -4.21 20.40 -0.15
CA GLY A 11 -2.99 20.73 0.60
C GLY A 11 -3.13 20.42 2.10
N GLU A 12 -4.26 20.80 2.72
CA GLU A 12 -4.54 20.49 4.12
C GLU A 12 -4.58 18.98 4.39
N MET A 13 -5.25 18.21 3.52
CA MET A 13 -5.33 16.75 3.63
C MET A 13 -3.94 16.09 3.52
N LYS A 14 -3.10 16.56 2.59
CA LYS A 14 -1.71 16.08 2.45
C LYS A 14 -0.91 16.36 3.72
N ALA A 15 -1.01 17.56 4.28
CA ALA A 15 -0.29 17.93 5.51
C ALA A 15 -0.73 17.07 6.70
N LEU A 16 -2.03 16.83 6.86
CA LEU A 16 -2.55 15.94 7.90
C LEU A 16 -2.05 14.50 7.74
N THR A 17 -2.06 13.97 6.51
CA THR A 17 -1.57 12.62 6.20
C THR A 17 -0.08 12.49 6.55
N ARG A 18 0.75 13.45 6.12
CA ARG A 18 2.19 13.47 6.41
C ARG A 18 2.48 13.48 7.90
N ARG A 19 1.79 14.37 8.63
CA ARG A 19 1.92 14.47 10.08
C ARG A 19 1.49 13.17 10.78
N ARG A 20 0.39 12.54 10.37
CA ARG A 20 -0.05 11.25 10.93
C ARG A 20 1.03 10.19 10.75
N ILE A 21 1.56 10.01 9.54
CA ILE A 21 2.56 8.97 9.27
C ILE A 21 3.81 9.19 10.12
N ARG A 22 4.30 10.43 10.23
CA ARG A 22 5.44 10.75 11.11
C ARG A 22 5.16 10.36 12.56
N LEU A 23 4.00 10.74 13.10
CA LEU A 23 3.63 10.44 14.49
C LEU A 23 3.50 8.94 14.76
N VAL A 24 2.90 8.19 13.81
CA VAL A 24 2.80 6.72 13.89
C VAL A 24 4.19 6.08 13.87
N TRP A 25 5.09 6.58 13.02
CA TRP A 25 6.48 6.11 12.98
C TRP A 25 7.25 6.40 14.27
N GLU A 26 7.13 7.62 14.82
CA GLU A 26 7.74 7.98 16.11
C GLU A 26 7.21 7.10 17.25
N MET A 27 5.90 6.86 17.29
CA MET A 27 5.29 5.99 18.29
C MET A 27 5.82 4.56 18.20
N ALA A 28 6.01 4.03 16.99
CA ALA A 28 6.63 2.74 16.77
C ALA A 28 8.08 2.66 17.25
N LEU A 29 8.88 3.73 17.05
CA LEU A 29 10.28 3.79 17.50
C LEU A 29 10.38 3.84 19.03
N LEU A 30 9.40 4.46 19.70
CA LEU A 30 9.31 4.52 21.15
C LEU A 30 8.76 3.24 21.79
N GLY A 31 8.40 2.22 20.99
CA GLY A 31 7.77 1.00 21.49
C GLY A 31 6.37 1.22 22.05
N GLY A 32 5.68 2.27 21.60
CA GLY A 32 4.30 2.59 22.00
C GLY A 32 3.30 1.55 21.48
N HIS A 33 2.11 1.56 22.09
CA HIS A 33 1.00 0.74 21.62
C HIS A 33 0.47 1.31 20.30
N LEU A 34 0.29 0.44 19.30
CA LEU A 34 -0.30 0.76 18.01
C LEU A 34 -1.56 -0.07 17.83
N GLU A 35 -2.61 0.59 17.35
CA GLU A 35 -3.80 -0.08 16.83
C GLU A 35 -3.44 -0.93 15.61
N ASP A 36 -4.26 -1.94 15.31
CA ASP A 36 -4.02 -2.92 14.24
C ASP A 36 -3.72 -2.29 12.86
N ASP A 37 -4.43 -1.21 12.52
CA ASP A 37 -4.23 -0.48 11.26
C ASP A 37 -2.85 0.20 11.21
N ASP A 38 -2.49 0.90 12.29
CA ASP A 38 -1.20 1.61 12.41
C ASP A 38 -0.04 0.61 12.50
N ALA A 39 -0.23 -0.53 13.17
CA ALA A 39 0.76 -1.60 13.23
C ALA A 39 1.08 -2.15 11.82
N ARG A 40 0.06 -2.33 10.97
CA ARG A 40 0.26 -2.77 9.58
C ARG A 40 0.89 -1.67 8.71
N LEU A 41 0.54 -0.40 8.93
CA LEU A 41 1.22 0.72 8.28
C LEU A 41 2.72 0.73 8.62
N VAL A 42 3.07 0.62 9.90
CA VAL A 42 4.46 0.58 10.37
C VAL A 42 5.21 -0.63 9.82
N GLN A 43 4.55 -1.79 9.74
CA GLN A 43 5.15 -2.97 9.12
C GLN A 43 5.48 -2.71 7.65
N ALA A 44 4.55 -2.13 6.88
CA ALA A 44 4.82 -1.73 5.49
C ALA A 44 5.98 -0.72 5.40
N MET A 45 6.05 0.26 6.31
CA MET A 45 7.15 1.22 6.35
C MET A 45 8.51 0.57 6.65
N ARG A 46 8.56 -0.45 7.52
CA ARG A 46 9.78 -1.20 7.85
C ARG A 46 10.25 -2.09 6.71
N GLU A 47 9.34 -2.59 5.91
CA GLU A 47 9.65 -3.41 4.73
C GLU A 47 10.24 -2.58 3.57
N HIS A 48 10.20 -1.24 3.67
CA HIS A 48 10.75 -0.30 2.70
C HIS A 48 11.89 0.57 3.30
N PRO A 49 13.07 -0.01 3.59
CA PRO A 49 14.20 0.73 4.14
C PRO A 49 14.72 1.85 3.21
N GLU A 50 14.44 1.78 1.91
CA GLU A 50 14.75 2.82 0.92
C GLU A 50 14.06 4.16 1.17
N TYR A 51 13.00 4.18 1.99
CA TYR A 51 12.25 5.39 2.37
C TYR A 51 12.44 5.77 3.84
N ALA A 52 13.30 5.05 4.58
CA ALA A 52 13.44 5.22 6.02
C ALA A 52 13.88 6.63 6.44
N ASP A 53 14.61 7.34 5.57
CA ASP A 53 15.07 8.72 5.77
C ASP A 53 13.93 9.75 5.77
N LEU A 54 12.77 9.40 5.19
CA LEU A 54 11.62 10.30 5.05
C LEU A 54 10.71 10.32 6.28
N TRP A 55 10.48 9.14 6.88
CA TRP A 55 9.38 8.92 7.82
C TRP A 55 9.36 9.86 9.03
N GLY A 56 10.52 10.17 9.59
CA GLY A 56 10.66 11.05 10.75
C GLY A 56 10.47 12.54 10.46
N ARG A 57 10.26 12.94 9.20
CA ARG A 57 10.21 14.36 8.80
C ARG A 57 9.21 14.65 7.68
N LEU A 58 8.27 13.74 7.40
CA LEU A 58 7.37 13.86 6.26
C LEU A 58 6.59 15.18 6.22
N ASP A 59 6.22 15.75 7.37
CA ASP A 59 5.48 17.02 7.47
C ASP A 59 6.35 18.27 7.24
N GLU A 60 7.66 18.11 7.07
CA GLU A 60 8.61 19.18 6.74
C GLU A 60 8.98 19.19 5.24
N LEU A 61 8.62 18.14 4.50
CA LEU A 61 9.06 17.92 3.11
C LEU A 61 8.03 18.40 2.07
N SER A 62 8.53 18.93 0.96
CA SER A 62 7.73 19.20 -0.24
C SER A 62 7.41 17.91 -1.02
N ASP A 63 6.48 17.99 -1.97
CA ASP A 63 6.11 16.86 -2.83
C ASP A 63 7.32 16.33 -3.61
N GLU A 64 8.16 17.24 -4.14
CA GLU A 64 9.36 16.92 -4.89
C GLU A 64 10.45 16.25 -4.03
N GLN A 65 10.52 16.59 -2.74
CA GLN A 65 11.47 15.99 -1.81
C GLN A 65 11.05 14.59 -1.35
N ILE A 66 9.74 14.32 -1.35
CA ILE A 66 9.15 13.03 -0.97
C ILE A 66 9.24 12.03 -2.12
N GLU A 67 9.07 12.47 -3.36
CA GLU A 67 9.10 11.58 -4.52
C GLU A 67 10.47 10.91 -4.70
N ARG A 68 10.45 9.62 -5.08
CA ARG A 68 11.63 8.79 -5.35
C ARG A 68 11.40 8.05 -6.65
N ASP A 69 12.17 8.38 -7.68
CA ASP A 69 12.11 7.72 -9.00
C ASP A 69 10.68 7.61 -9.59
N GLY A 70 9.87 8.67 -9.43
CA GLY A 70 8.47 8.68 -9.90
C GLY A 70 7.48 7.95 -9.00
N THR A 71 7.92 7.45 -7.84
CA THR A 71 7.09 6.80 -6.83
C THR A 71 6.87 7.74 -5.65
N ASN A 72 5.61 7.81 -5.19
CA ASN A 72 5.26 8.50 -3.95
C ASN A 72 5.27 7.49 -2.78
N PRO A 73 6.24 7.57 -1.85
CA PRO A 73 6.38 6.60 -0.76
C PRO A 73 5.16 6.52 0.17
N ILE A 74 4.46 7.64 0.38
CA ILE A 74 3.24 7.68 1.21
C ILE A 74 2.14 6.86 0.57
N LEU A 75 1.87 7.07 -0.72
CA LEU A 75 0.86 6.29 -1.44
C LEU A 75 1.26 4.82 -1.50
N HIS A 76 2.54 4.54 -1.73
CA HIS A 76 3.08 3.19 -1.81
C HIS A 76 2.81 2.38 -0.54
N VAL A 77 3.18 2.89 0.64
CA VAL A 77 2.95 2.18 1.91
C VAL A 77 1.47 2.06 2.27
N HIS A 78 0.64 3.03 1.87
CA HIS A 78 -0.81 2.92 2.07
C HIS A 78 -1.47 1.87 1.16
N ILE A 79 -1.01 1.70 -0.08
CA ILE A 79 -1.48 0.58 -0.92
C ILE A 79 -1.01 -0.74 -0.32
N HIS A 80 0.23 -0.82 0.17
CA HIS A 80 0.73 -2.01 0.86
C HIS A 80 -0.17 -2.35 2.07
N GLN A 81 -0.39 -1.37 2.96
CA GLN A 81 -1.27 -1.48 4.11
C GLN A 81 -2.70 -1.88 3.73
N LEU A 82 -3.26 -1.33 2.65
CA LEU A 82 -4.59 -1.66 2.15
C LEU A 82 -4.71 -3.16 1.82
N ILE A 83 -3.72 -3.72 1.12
CA ILE A 83 -3.73 -5.15 0.79
C ILE A 83 -3.65 -6.00 2.04
N GLU A 84 -2.78 -5.63 2.99
CA GLU A 84 -2.65 -6.33 4.27
C GLU A 84 -3.95 -6.26 5.10
N ASN A 85 -4.62 -5.11 5.10
CA ASN A 85 -5.95 -4.93 5.72
C ASN A 85 -7.01 -5.83 5.06
N GLN A 86 -7.02 -5.95 3.73
CA GLN A 86 -7.95 -6.83 3.01
C GLN A 86 -7.70 -8.31 3.33
N ILE A 87 -6.44 -8.71 3.47
CA ILE A 87 -6.08 -10.07 3.88
C ILE A 87 -6.56 -10.33 5.32
N ALA A 88 -6.28 -9.40 6.25
CA ALA A 88 -6.68 -9.53 7.64
C ALA A 88 -8.21 -9.54 7.82
N GLY A 89 -8.92 -8.71 7.05
CA GLY A 89 -10.38 -8.63 7.06
C GLY A 89 -11.09 -9.74 6.27
N GLY A 90 -10.37 -10.47 5.42
CA GLY A 90 -10.92 -11.54 4.58
C GLY A 90 -11.74 -11.06 3.37
N GLU A 91 -11.82 -9.75 3.13
CA GLU A 91 -12.63 -9.17 2.06
C GLU A 91 -11.85 -8.10 1.25
N PRO A 92 -11.86 -8.18 -0.10
CA PRO A 92 -12.46 -9.24 -0.90
C PRO A 92 -11.61 -10.53 -0.82
N LYS A 93 -12.26 -11.69 -0.69
CA LYS A 93 -11.58 -13.01 -0.56
C LYS A 93 -10.55 -13.26 -1.66
N GLU A 94 -10.76 -12.73 -2.87
CA GLU A 94 -9.86 -12.89 -4.01
C GLU A 94 -8.46 -12.33 -3.73
N VAL A 95 -8.33 -11.30 -2.89
CA VAL A 95 -7.03 -10.71 -2.53
C VAL A 95 -6.21 -11.69 -1.71
N GLY A 96 -6.77 -12.21 -0.60
CA GLY A 96 -6.11 -13.20 0.25
C GLY A 96 -5.75 -14.48 -0.52
N GLN A 97 -6.71 -15.01 -1.28
CA GLN A 97 -6.50 -16.21 -2.11
C GLN A 97 -5.38 -16.02 -3.14
N THR A 98 -5.28 -14.83 -3.74
CA THR A 98 -4.25 -14.53 -4.74
C THR A 98 -2.88 -14.44 -4.10
N VAL A 99 -2.74 -13.74 -2.97
CA VAL A 99 -1.46 -13.63 -2.25
C VAL A 99 -0.97 -15.02 -1.82
N GLU A 100 -1.85 -15.83 -1.25
CA GLU A 100 -1.52 -17.22 -0.87
C GLU A 100 -1.09 -18.06 -2.08
N GLU A 101 -1.77 -17.96 -3.23
CA GLU A 101 -1.36 -18.68 -4.44
C GLU A 101 0.02 -18.25 -4.92
N LEU A 102 0.27 -16.93 -4.98
CA LEU A 102 1.55 -16.39 -5.43
C LEU A 102 2.68 -16.86 -4.52
N MET A 103 2.45 -16.89 -3.20
CA MET A 103 3.38 -17.45 -2.23
C MET A 103 3.62 -18.95 -2.44
N ARG A 104 2.56 -19.74 -2.69
CA ARG A 104 2.70 -21.17 -3.03
C ARG A 104 3.48 -21.41 -4.32
N ARG A 105 3.51 -20.43 -5.22
CA ARG A 105 4.30 -20.44 -6.45
C ARG A 105 5.73 -19.88 -6.28
N GLY A 106 6.11 -19.48 -5.07
CA GLY A 106 7.50 -19.19 -4.69
C GLY A 106 7.83 -17.71 -4.49
N LEU A 107 6.83 -16.82 -4.52
CA LEU A 107 7.04 -15.42 -4.15
C LEU A 107 7.12 -15.27 -2.64
N SER A 108 7.93 -14.33 -2.17
CA SER A 108 7.80 -13.83 -0.81
C SER A 108 6.44 -13.16 -0.60
N ARG A 109 6.00 -13.01 0.66
CA ARG A 109 4.77 -12.28 0.97
C ARG A 109 4.83 -10.85 0.42
N HIS A 110 5.94 -10.16 0.68
CA HIS A 110 6.18 -8.79 0.20
C HIS A 110 6.02 -8.70 -1.33
N GLU A 111 6.68 -9.58 -2.10
CA GLU A 111 6.51 -9.60 -3.57
C GLU A 111 5.07 -9.90 -3.98
N ALA A 112 4.41 -10.87 -3.34
CA ALA A 112 3.02 -11.22 -3.65
C ALA A 112 2.08 -10.04 -3.40
N VAL A 113 2.26 -9.34 -2.28
CA VAL A 113 1.50 -8.13 -1.94
C VAL A 113 1.75 -7.01 -2.95
N HIS A 114 3.00 -6.80 -3.40
CA HIS A 114 3.29 -5.85 -4.48
C HIS A 114 2.57 -6.19 -5.79
N ARG A 115 2.53 -7.47 -6.19
CA ARG A 115 1.82 -7.89 -7.42
C ARG A 115 0.33 -7.58 -7.32
N VAL A 116 -0.29 -7.86 -6.17
CA VAL A 116 -1.70 -7.57 -5.93
C VAL A 116 -1.95 -6.06 -5.81
N GLY A 117 -1.08 -5.35 -5.11
CA GLY A 117 -1.09 -3.89 -4.99
C GLY A 117 -1.06 -3.21 -6.36
N ALA A 118 -0.22 -3.66 -7.29
CA ALA A 118 -0.16 -3.11 -8.65
C ALA A 118 -1.50 -3.24 -9.41
N VAL A 119 -2.25 -4.33 -9.20
CA VAL A 119 -3.59 -4.51 -9.79
C VAL A 119 -4.58 -3.50 -9.18
N VAL A 120 -4.56 -3.35 -7.86
CA VAL A 120 -5.46 -2.42 -7.14
C VAL A 120 -5.13 -0.96 -7.48
N SER A 121 -3.86 -0.57 -7.50
CA SER A 121 -3.41 0.76 -7.94
C SER A 121 -3.83 1.05 -9.37
N GLY A 122 -3.74 0.06 -10.27
CA GLY A 122 -4.23 0.20 -11.65
C GLY A 122 -5.75 0.44 -11.73
N GLU A 123 -6.54 -0.14 -10.83
CA GLU A 123 -7.97 0.13 -10.74
C GLU A 123 -8.27 1.53 -10.19
N ILE A 124 -7.58 1.95 -9.13
CA ILE A 124 -7.68 3.31 -8.58
C ILE A 124 -7.36 4.34 -9.66
N TRP A 125 -6.28 4.13 -10.43
CA TRP A 125 -5.92 5.02 -11.53
C TRP A 125 -7.03 5.12 -12.60
N ARG A 126 -7.65 3.99 -13.00
CA ARG A 126 -8.77 4.00 -13.96
C ARG A 126 -9.98 4.73 -13.40
N ILE A 127 -10.31 4.57 -12.12
CA ILE A 127 -11.40 5.32 -11.46
C ILE A 127 -11.13 6.82 -11.55
N LEU A 128 -9.92 7.26 -11.19
CA LEU A 128 -9.56 8.68 -11.18
C LEU A 128 -9.52 9.27 -12.60
N LYS A 129 -8.92 8.55 -13.55
CA LYS A 129 -8.77 9.00 -14.93
C LYS A 129 -10.10 9.03 -15.68
N ASP A 130 -10.84 7.93 -15.64
CA ASP A 130 -12.05 7.74 -16.45
C ASP A 130 -13.33 8.18 -15.70
N LYS A 131 -13.21 8.59 -14.42
CA LYS A 131 -14.31 8.99 -13.54
C LYS A 131 -15.43 7.95 -13.49
N ARG A 132 -15.04 6.67 -13.42
CA ARG A 132 -15.96 5.53 -13.43
C ARG A 132 -16.05 4.88 -12.04
N PRO A 133 -17.13 4.14 -11.74
CA PRO A 133 -17.20 3.35 -10.51
C PRO A 133 -16.15 2.23 -10.49
N PHE A 134 -15.85 1.74 -9.28
CA PHE A 134 -14.96 0.60 -9.05
C PHE A 134 -15.52 -0.69 -9.70
N ASP A 135 -14.68 -1.38 -10.48
CA ASP A 135 -14.99 -2.67 -11.11
C ASP A 135 -14.35 -3.82 -10.33
N GLY A 136 -15.02 -4.27 -9.28
CA GLY A 136 -14.55 -5.40 -8.47
C GLY A 136 -14.41 -6.70 -9.25
N GLN A 137 -15.29 -6.95 -10.22
CA GLN A 137 -15.21 -8.12 -11.10
C GLN A 137 -13.99 -8.04 -12.02
N GLY A 138 -13.66 -6.84 -12.50
CA GLY A 138 -12.46 -6.53 -13.26
C GLY A 138 -11.19 -6.79 -12.46
N VAL A 139 -11.13 -6.32 -11.22
CA VAL A 139 -10.02 -6.60 -10.30
C VAL A 139 -9.87 -8.11 -10.09
N ALA A 140 -10.96 -8.81 -9.77
CA ALA A 140 -10.94 -10.27 -9.58
C ALA A 140 -10.41 -11.02 -10.82
N ARG A 141 -10.80 -10.58 -12.04
CA ARG A 141 -10.26 -11.13 -13.30
C ARG A 141 -8.75 -10.87 -13.43
N GLN A 142 -8.27 -9.68 -13.08
CA GLN A 142 -6.84 -9.34 -13.16
C GLN A 142 -6.00 -10.12 -12.15
N LEU A 143 -6.51 -10.32 -10.93
CA LEU A 143 -5.86 -11.14 -9.90
C LEU A 143 -5.71 -12.60 -10.34
N ARG A 144 -6.75 -13.21 -10.93
CA ARG A 144 -6.65 -14.57 -11.50
C ARG A 144 -5.56 -14.68 -12.57
N ARG A 145 -5.46 -13.67 -13.44
CA ARG A 145 -4.42 -13.62 -14.49
C ARG A 145 -3.00 -13.51 -13.94
N LEU A 146 -2.78 -12.89 -12.77
CA LEU A 146 -1.47 -12.87 -12.13
C LEU A 146 -1.00 -14.29 -11.81
N VAL A 147 -1.90 -15.08 -11.23
CA VAL A 147 -1.65 -16.47 -10.85
C VAL A 147 -1.38 -17.31 -12.10
N GLU A 148 -2.23 -17.20 -13.13
CA GLU A 148 -2.07 -17.95 -14.38
C GLU A 148 -0.69 -17.73 -15.04
N LYS A 149 -0.21 -16.48 -15.06
CA LYS A 149 1.07 -16.12 -15.69
C LYS A 149 2.29 -16.74 -15.02
N MET A 150 2.22 -17.10 -13.74
CA MET A 150 3.36 -17.67 -13.02
C MET A 150 3.60 -19.17 -13.30
N GLY A 151 2.70 -19.84 -14.03
CA GLY A 151 2.83 -21.28 -14.30
C GLY A 151 2.69 -22.16 -13.05
N THR A 152 2.76 -23.48 -13.21
CA THR A 152 2.43 -24.44 -12.15
C THR A 152 3.24 -24.24 -10.86
N PRO A 153 2.62 -24.45 -9.67
CA PRO A 153 3.32 -24.33 -8.40
C PRO A 153 4.56 -25.21 -8.36
N ARG A 154 5.65 -24.65 -7.83
CA ARG A 154 6.89 -25.39 -7.60
C ARG A 154 6.57 -26.52 -6.62
N ARG A 155 6.62 -27.77 -7.08
CA ARG A 155 6.41 -28.93 -6.20
C ARG A 155 7.43 -28.86 -5.07
N TYR A 156 6.97 -28.74 -3.83
CA TYR A 156 7.82 -28.95 -2.66
C TYR A 156 8.36 -30.38 -2.73
N ALA A 157 9.64 -30.52 -3.07
CA ALA A 157 10.33 -31.78 -2.87
C ALA A 157 10.34 -32.03 -1.35
N LYS A 158 9.61 -33.06 -0.89
CA LYS A 158 9.71 -33.54 0.48
C LYS A 158 11.20 -33.80 0.75
N ARG A 159 11.82 -32.99 1.61
CA ARG A 159 13.13 -33.32 2.19
C ARG A 159 12.95 -34.64 2.92
N ARG A 160 13.65 -35.67 2.44
CA ARG A 160 13.86 -36.93 3.16
C ARG A 160 14.84 -36.71 4.29
#